data_AF-A0A355ZZP5-F1
#
_entry.id   AF-A0A355ZZP5-F1
#
_cell.length_a   1.000
_cell.length_b   1.000
_cell.length_c   1.000
_cell.angle_alpha   90.00
_cell.angle_beta   90.00
_cell.angle_gamma   90.00
#
_symmetry.space_group_name_H-M   'P 1'
#
loop_
_entity.id
_entity.type
_entity.pdbx_description
1 polymer ?
#
loop_
_entity_poly.entity_id
_entity_poly.type
_entity_poly.pdbx_seq_one_letter_code
_entity_poly.pdbx_strand_id
1 'polypeptide(L)'
;ARLGYLYPGDEKALYERLDYLLDLAKESLEIKRKVIQRHIDQGLFPYTKRYLGTLRNHFSTIGVNGINEMIRNFTHDKMNITSEEGHAFALKFLDHVRERLVQFQSETDHMYNLEATPAEGTTYRFAKEDRKRFPDIIQAGTPQNPYYTNSSQLPVGYTDDPFEALEMQDDLQRKYTGGTVLHLYMNEAVSSAEACRDLVRKTLTRFRLPYITVTPTFSICPKHGYLSGRHDFCPKCDAELIARKRARQAKEASKRA
;
A
#
# COMPACT_ATOMS: atom_id res chain seq x y z
N ALA A 1 9.90 0.92 9.86
CA ALA A 1 11.33 1.02 9.57
C ALA A 1 12.14 1.66 10.70
N ARG A 2 12.05 2.97 10.95
CA ARG A 2 12.86 3.69 11.95
C ARG A 2 12.82 3.08 13.36
N LEU A 3 11.65 2.59 13.82
CA LEU A 3 11.54 1.88 15.10
C LEU A 3 12.48 0.67 15.17
N GLY A 4 12.46 -0.18 14.15
CA GLY A 4 13.34 -1.35 14.09
C GLY A 4 14.83 -0.97 14.02
N TYR A 5 15.17 0.11 13.34
CA TYR A 5 16.55 0.59 13.26
C TYR A 5 17.08 1.12 14.60
N LEU A 6 16.26 1.84 15.36
CA LEU A 6 16.69 2.45 16.62
C LEU A 6 16.77 1.47 17.78
N TYR A 7 16.02 0.36 17.72
CA TYR A 7 15.92 -0.63 18.80
C TYR A 7 16.17 -2.05 18.27
N PRO A 8 17.31 -2.32 17.61
CA PRO A 8 17.56 -3.64 17.05
C PRO A 8 17.68 -4.69 18.16
N GLY A 9 16.93 -5.78 18.04
CA GLY A 9 16.91 -6.88 19.02
C GLY A 9 16.25 -6.56 20.38
N ASP A 10 15.89 -5.31 20.67
CA ASP A 10 15.23 -4.92 21.92
C ASP A 10 13.73 -4.67 21.69
N GLU A 11 12.96 -5.75 21.75
CA GLU A 11 11.52 -5.70 21.49
C GLU A 11 10.80 -4.81 22.52
N LYS A 12 11.23 -4.84 23.79
CA LYS A 12 10.61 -4.05 24.86
C LYS A 12 10.78 -2.55 24.58
N ALA A 13 12.00 -2.11 24.31
CA ALA A 13 12.27 -0.70 24.01
C ALA A 13 11.57 -0.23 22.73
N LEU A 14 11.42 -1.12 21.74
CA LEU A 14 10.65 -0.85 20.52
C LEU A 14 9.18 -0.54 20.84
N TYR A 15 8.52 -1.37 21.66
CA TYR A 15 7.11 -1.16 22.03
C TYR A 15 6.92 0.05 22.96
N GLU A 16 7.82 0.29 23.91
CA GLU A 16 7.80 1.51 24.72
C GLU A 16 7.89 2.77 23.84
N ARG A 17 8.75 2.74 22.81
CA ARG A 17 8.82 3.84 21.86
C ARG A 17 7.57 3.94 20.98
N LEU A 18 7.00 2.82 20.56
CA LEU A 18 5.75 2.79 19.81
C LEU A 18 4.63 3.44 20.62
N ASP A 19 4.47 3.09 21.90
CA ASP A 19 3.44 3.65 22.77
C ASP A 19 3.57 5.16 22.90
N TYR A 20 4.80 5.65 23.13
CA TYR A 20 5.07 7.08 23.13
C TYR A 20 4.64 7.77 21.82
N LEU A 21 4.93 7.17 20.67
CA LEU A 21 4.52 7.73 19.37
C LEU A 21 2.99 7.68 19.16
N LEU A 22 2.33 6.64 19.65
CA LEU A 22 0.87 6.52 19.60
C LEU A 22 0.20 7.57 20.49
N ASP A 23 0.73 7.84 21.67
CA ASP A 23 0.23 8.90 22.55
C ASP A 23 0.41 10.28 21.93
N LEU A 24 1.55 10.57 21.31
CA LEU A 24 1.74 11.81 20.55
C LEU A 24 0.75 11.93 19.38
N ALA A 25 0.46 10.83 18.69
CA ALA A 25 -0.51 10.83 17.60
C ALA A 25 -1.92 11.12 18.12
N LYS A 26 -2.33 10.50 19.24
CA LYS A 26 -3.59 10.79 19.94
C LYS A 26 -3.70 12.27 20.29
N GLU A 27 -2.71 12.83 20.99
CA GLU A 27 -2.70 14.24 21.38
C GLU A 27 -2.84 15.17 20.17
N SER A 28 -2.07 14.93 19.11
CA SER A 28 -2.16 15.69 17.86
C SER A 28 -3.56 15.61 17.24
N LEU A 29 -4.18 14.43 17.20
CA LEU A 29 -5.52 14.22 16.63
C LEU A 29 -6.60 14.93 17.46
N GLU A 30 -6.52 14.87 18.78
CA GLU A 30 -7.45 15.55 19.69
C GLU A 30 -7.36 17.07 19.58
N ILE A 31 -6.14 17.61 19.51
CA ILE A 31 -5.92 19.05 19.27
C ILE A 31 -6.55 19.48 17.95
N LYS A 32 -6.29 18.74 16.86
CA LYS A 32 -6.87 19.03 15.54
C LYS A 32 -8.39 18.96 15.58
N ARG A 33 -8.98 17.93 16.19
CA ARG A 33 -10.43 17.76 16.33
C ARG A 33 -11.06 18.99 16.99
N LYS A 34 -10.49 19.46 18.10
CA LYS A 34 -10.93 20.70 18.80
C LYS A 34 -10.88 21.93 17.90
N VAL A 35 -9.78 22.11 17.16
CA VAL A 35 -9.59 23.26 16.27
C VAL A 35 -10.58 23.23 15.11
N ILE A 36 -10.74 22.08 14.45
CA ILE A 36 -11.68 21.95 13.33
C ILE A 36 -13.12 22.15 13.79
N GLN A 37 -13.52 21.58 14.94
CA GLN A 37 -14.87 21.81 15.47
C GLN A 37 -15.13 23.31 15.72
N ARG A 38 -14.17 24.03 16.32
CA ARG A 38 -14.28 25.49 16.52
C ARG A 38 -14.50 26.24 15.20
N HIS A 39 -13.80 25.85 14.14
CA HIS A 39 -13.97 26.44 12.82
C HIS A 39 -15.32 26.09 12.17
N ILE A 40 -15.84 24.87 12.39
CA ILE A 40 -17.20 24.49 11.98
C ILE A 40 -18.21 25.39 12.69
N ASP A 41 -18.09 25.55 14.01
CA ASP A 41 -19.02 26.34 14.82
C ASP A 41 -19.03 27.82 14.42
N GLN A 42 -17.85 28.38 14.11
CA GLN A 42 -17.65 29.74 13.62
C GLN A 42 -18.09 29.96 12.16
N GLY A 43 -18.50 28.91 11.45
CA GLY A 43 -19.05 29.01 10.09
C GLY A 43 -18.02 28.99 8.96
N LEU A 44 -16.75 28.66 9.23
CA LEU A 44 -15.73 28.50 8.18
C LEU A 44 -15.96 27.27 7.31
N PHE A 45 -16.71 26.28 7.82
CA PHE A 45 -17.08 25.07 7.08
C PHE A 45 -18.61 24.95 6.96
N PRO A 46 -19.26 25.79 6.13
CA PRO A 46 -20.73 25.91 6.12
C PRO A 46 -21.43 24.62 5.71
N TYR A 47 -20.91 23.89 4.72
CA TYR A 47 -21.48 22.60 4.30
C TYR A 47 -21.29 21.52 5.36
N THR A 48 -20.09 21.42 5.95
CA THR A 48 -19.84 20.49 7.06
C THR A 48 -20.76 20.78 8.24
N LYS A 49 -20.94 22.05 8.61
CA LYS A 49 -21.89 22.46 9.65
C LYS A 49 -23.33 22.06 9.31
N ARG A 50 -23.75 22.31 8.06
CA ARG A 50 -25.11 22.05 7.56
C ARG A 50 -25.47 20.57 7.56
N TYR A 51 -24.55 19.70 7.17
CA TYR A 51 -24.82 18.27 6.90
C TYR A 51 -24.28 17.32 7.98
N LEU A 52 -23.18 17.66 8.66
CA LEU A 52 -22.55 16.82 9.67
C LEU A 52 -22.71 17.42 11.08
N GLY A 53 -22.57 18.73 11.21
CA GLY A 53 -22.68 19.48 12.46
C GLY A 53 -21.50 19.28 13.41
N THR A 54 -21.19 18.01 13.74
CA THR A 54 -20.10 17.65 14.64
C THR A 54 -19.21 16.55 14.05
N LEU A 55 -18.03 16.40 14.64
CA LEU A 55 -17.08 15.34 14.28
C LEU A 55 -17.30 14.03 15.06
N ARG A 56 -18.37 13.89 15.85
CA ARG A 56 -18.60 12.72 16.73
C ARG A 56 -18.53 11.40 15.95
N ASN A 57 -19.09 11.36 14.75
CA ASN A 57 -19.12 10.16 13.91
C ASN A 57 -17.91 10.05 12.95
N HIS A 58 -16.83 10.78 13.19
CA HIS A 58 -15.61 10.72 12.38
C HIS A 58 -14.47 10.07 13.16
N PHE A 59 -13.79 9.13 12.53
CA PHE A 59 -12.64 8.46 13.12
C PHE A 59 -11.41 9.38 13.18
N SER A 60 -10.66 9.25 14.28
CA SER A 60 -9.28 9.69 14.41
C SER A 60 -8.36 8.57 13.92
N THR A 61 -7.74 8.75 12.78
CA THR A 61 -6.98 7.69 12.11
C THR A 61 -5.50 7.70 12.46
N ILE A 62 -4.99 6.54 12.88
CA ILE A 62 -3.57 6.29 13.05
C ILE A 62 -3.13 5.27 11.99
N GLY A 63 -2.10 5.64 11.23
CA GLY A 63 -1.56 4.86 10.14
C GLY A 63 -0.17 4.30 10.45
N VAL A 64 0.17 3.19 9.82
CA VAL A 64 1.49 2.56 9.88
C VAL A 64 2.11 2.46 8.48
N ASN A 65 3.43 2.48 8.38
CA ASN A 65 4.13 2.32 7.12
C ASN A 65 5.52 1.70 7.30
N GLY A 66 5.92 0.80 6.38
CA GLY A 66 7.23 0.16 6.40
C GLY A 66 7.39 -0.87 7.52
N ILE A 67 6.38 -1.71 7.77
CA ILE A 67 6.50 -2.82 8.74
C ILE A 67 7.51 -3.84 8.25
N ASN A 68 7.55 -4.13 6.94
CA ASN A 68 8.59 -4.98 6.36
C ASN A 68 10.00 -4.48 6.72
N GLU A 69 10.31 -3.21 6.44
CA GLU A 69 11.62 -2.66 6.77
C GLU A 69 11.81 -2.44 8.28
N MET A 70 10.74 -2.36 9.08
CA MET A 70 10.87 -2.38 10.54
C MET A 70 11.47 -3.72 10.99
N ILE A 71 10.92 -4.83 10.52
CA ILE A 71 11.39 -6.18 10.86
C ILE A 71 12.81 -6.39 10.36
N ARG A 72 13.09 -6.00 9.10
CA ARG A 72 14.44 -6.11 8.53
C ARG A 72 15.46 -5.33 9.36
N ASN A 73 15.18 -4.07 9.70
CA ASN A 73 16.11 -3.31 10.53
C ASN A 73 16.25 -3.87 11.96
N PHE A 74 15.14 -4.29 12.58
CA PHE A 74 15.14 -4.85 13.93
C PHE A 74 15.97 -6.12 14.06
N THR A 75 15.98 -6.94 13.00
CA THR A 75 16.63 -8.25 12.98
C THR A 75 17.97 -8.27 12.25
N HIS A 76 18.49 -7.10 11.84
CA HIS A 76 19.67 -6.98 10.99
C HIS A 76 19.57 -7.81 9.70
N ASP A 77 18.44 -7.66 9.01
CA ASP A 77 18.09 -8.28 7.73
C ASP A 77 17.94 -9.81 7.75
N LYS A 78 17.86 -10.43 8.94
CA LYS A 78 17.65 -11.88 9.07
C LYS A 78 16.21 -12.29 8.78
N MET A 79 15.25 -11.41 9.04
CA MET A 79 13.83 -11.64 8.86
C MET A 79 13.19 -10.48 8.11
N ASN A 80 12.08 -10.77 7.45
CA ASN A 80 11.22 -9.80 6.81
C ASN A 80 9.75 -10.24 6.97
N ILE A 81 8.79 -9.48 6.45
CA ILE A 81 7.37 -9.81 6.63
C ILE A 81 6.94 -11.15 5.99
N THR A 82 7.77 -11.71 5.10
CA THR A 82 7.45 -12.93 4.34
C THR A 82 7.99 -14.19 5.03
N SER A 83 8.83 -14.04 6.06
CA SER A 83 9.23 -15.13 6.95
C SER A 83 8.14 -15.39 8.01
N GLU A 84 7.98 -16.64 8.46
CA GLU A 84 6.98 -17.02 9.47
C GLU A 84 7.13 -16.18 10.76
N GLU A 85 8.36 -16.04 11.25
CA GLU A 85 8.67 -15.25 12.46
C GLU A 85 8.43 -13.75 12.25
N GLY A 86 8.79 -13.21 11.08
CA GLY A 86 8.54 -11.81 10.75
C GLY A 86 7.05 -11.49 10.54
N HIS A 87 6.30 -12.42 9.94
CA HIS A 87 4.84 -12.32 9.80
C HIS A 87 4.15 -12.33 11.17
N ALA A 88 4.55 -13.23 12.06
CA ALA A 88 4.08 -13.27 13.44
C ALA A 88 4.40 -11.96 14.20
N PHE A 89 5.59 -11.40 13.99
CA PHE A 89 5.95 -10.10 14.57
C PHE A 89 5.09 -8.96 14.00
N ALA A 90 4.81 -8.93 12.69
CA ALA A 90 3.90 -7.95 12.10
C ALA A 90 2.48 -8.03 12.70
N LEU A 91 1.95 -9.25 12.90
CA LEU A 91 0.65 -9.44 13.56
C LEU A 91 0.64 -8.91 14.99
N LYS A 92 1.65 -9.28 15.79
CA LYS A 92 1.80 -8.81 17.18
C LYS A 92 1.87 -7.28 17.25
N PHE A 93 2.63 -6.67 16.34
CA PHE A 93 2.75 -5.22 16.25
C PHE A 93 1.40 -4.55 15.94
N LEU A 94 0.66 -5.07 14.97
CA LEU A 94 -0.66 -4.53 14.61
C LEU A 94 -1.69 -4.73 15.73
N ASP A 95 -1.67 -5.87 16.43
CA ASP A 95 -2.56 -6.12 17.57
C ASP A 95 -2.27 -5.15 18.72
N HIS A 96 -1.01 -4.91 19.05
CA HIS A 96 -0.62 -3.90 20.05
C HIS A 96 -1.15 -2.50 19.70
N VAL A 97 -0.98 -2.07 18.44
CA VAL A 97 -1.51 -0.78 17.99
C VAL A 97 -3.03 -0.74 18.18
N ARG A 98 -3.77 -1.79 17.80
CA ARG A 98 -5.24 -1.84 17.97
C ARG A 98 -5.65 -1.75 19.43
N GLU A 99 -4.96 -2.45 20.33
CA GLU A 99 -5.24 -2.40 21.76
C GLU A 99 -5.08 -0.98 22.32
N ARG A 100 -4.02 -0.27 21.92
CA ARG A 100 -3.83 1.15 22.26
C ARG A 100 -4.94 2.04 21.70
N LEU A 101 -5.37 1.80 20.45
CA LEU A 101 -6.50 2.56 19.89
C LEU A 101 -7.80 2.34 20.68
N VAL A 102 -8.08 1.11 21.12
CA VAL A 102 -9.25 0.82 21.97
C VAL A 102 -9.17 1.61 23.28
N GLN A 103 -8.01 1.65 23.92
CA GLN A 103 -7.79 2.44 25.13
C GLN A 103 -8.03 3.94 24.88
N PHE A 104 -7.53 4.47 23.76
CA PHE A 104 -7.77 5.88 23.38
C PHE A 104 -9.25 6.19 23.19
N GLN A 105 -10.03 5.27 22.62
CA GLN A 105 -11.49 5.44 22.51
C GLN A 105 -12.15 5.52 23.89
N SER A 106 -11.75 4.67 24.84
CA SER A 106 -12.27 4.69 26.20
C SER A 106 -11.86 5.95 26.98
N GLU A 107 -10.66 6.46 26.76
CA GLU A 107 -10.14 7.67 27.42
C GLU A 107 -10.79 8.97 26.89
N THR A 108 -11.05 9.03 25.58
CA THR A 108 -11.43 10.28 24.90
C THR A 108 -12.90 10.35 24.50
N ASP A 109 -13.62 9.22 24.50
CA ASP A 109 -14.97 9.09 23.92
C ASP A 109 -15.05 9.44 22.42
N HIS A 110 -13.91 9.40 21.72
CA HIS A 110 -13.82 9.57 20.27
C HIS A 110 -13.47 8.26 19.58
N MET A 111 -13.95 8.07 18.36
CA MET A 111 -13.66 6.87 17.58
C MET A 111 -12.23 6.92 17.00
N TYR A 112 -11.51 5.81 17.09
CA TYR A 112 -10.16 5.63 16.53
C TYR A 112 -10.13 4.42 15.61
N ASN A 113 -9.34 4.48 14.55
CA ASN A 113 -9.14 3.35 13.65
C ASN A 113 -7.68 3.23 13.19
N LEU A 114 -7.31 1.98 12.88
CA LEU A 114 -6.03 1.65 12.27
C LEU A 114 -6.21 1.57 10.76
N GLU A 115 -5.40 2.31 10.02
CA GLU A 115 -5.44 2.36 8.56
C GLU A 115 -4.12 1.92 7.93
N ALA A 116 -4.23 1.15 6.85
CA ALA A 116 -3.14 0.92 5.94
C ALA A 116 -3.02 2.15 5.03
N THR A 117 -2.39 3.21 5.55
CA THR A 117 -2.32 4.51 4.88
C THR A 117 -1.79 4.35 3.46
N PRO A 118 -2.41 4.93 2.42
CA PRO A 118 -1.93 4.80 1.03
C PRO A 118 -0.47 5.26 0.84
N ALA A 119 -0.02 6.21 1.67
CA ALA A 119 1.37 6.64 1.81
C ALA A 119 2.09 7.06 0.51
N GLU A 120 1.35 7.46 -0.53
CA GLU A 120 1.88 7.75 -1.89
C GLU A 120 3.14 8.64 -1.87
N GLY A 121 3.09 9.79 -1.19
CA GLY A 121 4.27 10.64 -1.00
C GLY A 121 5.04 10.31 0.29
N THR A 122 4.34 9.87 1.33
CA THR A 122 4.89 9.65 2.67
C THR A 122 5.95 8.55 2.68
N THR A 123 5.78 7.49 1.89
CA THR A 123 6.72 6.37 1.83
C THR A 123 8.12 6.83 1.38
N TYR A 124 8.19 7.58 0.28
CA TYR A 124 9.43 8.15 -0.23
C TYR A 124 9.97 9.24 0.69
N ARG A 125 9.10 10.09 1.24
CA ARG A 125 9.51 11.17 2.14
C ARG A 125 10.18 10.63 3.40
N PHE A 126 9.57 9.65 4.05
CA PHE A 126 10.16 9.02 5.24
C PHE A 126 11.47 8.32 4.92
N ALA A 127 11.53 7.56 3.82
CA ALA A 127 12.77 6.89 3.42
C ALA A 127 13.91 7.89 3.16
N LYS A 128 13.64 8.97 2.40
CA LYS A 128 14.64 10.02 2.12
C LYS A 128 15.09 10.77 3.37
N GLU A 129 14.16 11.12 4.26
CA GLU A 129 14.51 11.82 5.51
C GLU A 129 15.25 10.92 6.51
N ASP A 130 14.93 9.63 6.54
CA ASP A 130 15.66 8.66 7.35
C ASP A 130 17.09 8.48 6.86
N ARG A 131 17.30 8.32 5.55
CA ARG A 131 18.63 8.15 4.99
C ARG A 131 19.58 9.30 5.29
N LYS A 132 19.06 10.54 5.36
CA LYS A 132 19.87 11.71 5.74
C LYS A 132 20.41 11.62 7.17
N ARG A 133 19.70 10.91 8.06
CA ARG A 133 20.01 10.81 9.50
C ARG A 133 20.68 9.49 9.85
N PHE A 134 20.34 8.44 9.12
CA PHE A 134 20.73 7.05 9.32
C PHE A 134 21.17 6.48 7.96
N PRO A 135 22.41 6.73 7.52
CA PRO A 135 22.85 6.37 6.17
C PRO A 135 22.81 4.87 5.86
N ASP A 136 22.88 4.02 6.89
CA ASP A 136 22.89 2.57 6.85
C ASP A 136 21.52 1.92 7.12
N ILE A 137 20.46 2.72 7.32
CA ILE A 137 19.11 2.17 7.52
C ILE A 137 18.67 1.34 6.30
N ILE A 138 18.12 0.16 6.57
CA ILE A 138 17.63 -0.74 5.52
C ILE A 138 16.30 -0.22 4.99
N GLN A 139 16.21 -0.09 3.67
CA GLN A 139 15.04 0.44 2.96
C GLN A 139 14.76 -0.41 1.71
N ALA A 140 13.58 -0.24 1.10
CA ALA A 140 13.28 -0.80 -0.21
C ALA A 140 13.63 0.20 -1.33
N GLY A 141 13.60 -0.27 -2.57
CA GLY A 141 13.89 0.53 -3.76
C GLY A 141 15.38 0.75 -4.00
N THR A 142 15.70 1.76 -4.82
CA THR A 142 17.07 2.05 -5.24
C THR A 142 17.70 3.17 -4.41
N PRO A 143 19.03 3.40 -4.51
CA PRO A 143 19.65 4.57 -3.90
C PRO A 143 19.03 5.90 -4.35
N GLN A 144 18.55 6.00 -5.58
CA GLN A 144 17.92 7.21 -6.12
C GLN A 144 16.44 7.31 -5.72
N ASN A 145 15.74 6.18 -5.63
CA ASN A 145 14.32 6.11 -5.34
C ASN A 145 14.03 5.16 -4.17
N PRO A 146 14.40 5.55 -2.93
CA PRO A 146 14.12 4.72 -1.77
C PRO A 146 12.69 4.91 -1.28
N TYR A 147 12.10 3.82 -0.81
CA TYR A 147 10.77 3.81 -0.22
C TYR A 147 10.69 2.79 0.91
N TYR A 148 9.59 2.87 1.66
CA TYR A 148 9.18 1.85 2.61
C TYR A 148 7.96 1.10 2.08
N THR A 149 7.97 -0.22 2.23
CA THR A 149 6.86 -1.05 1.79
C THR A 149 5.58 -0.61 2.48
N ASN A 150 4.50 -0.45 1.71
CA ASN A 150 3.30 0.21 2.21
C ASN A 150 2.71 -0.57 3.39
N SER A 151 2.48 0.11 4.52
CA SER A 151 1.81 -0.49 5.68
C SER A 151 2.43 -1.84 6.11
N SER A 152 1.67 -2.94 6.03
CA SER A 152 2.11 -4.34 6.22
C SER A 152 2.03 -5.18 4.93
N GLN A 153 2.08 -4.54 3.75
CA GLN A 153 2.07 -5.26 2.49
C GLN A 153 3.35 -6.08 2.29
N LEU A 154 3.23 -7.08 1.41
CA LEU A 154 4.39 -7.80 0.89
C LEU A 154 5.34 -6.84 0.15
N PRO A 155 6.66 -7.12 0.17
CA PRO A 155 7.61 -6.38 -0.65
C PRO A 155 7.22 -6.41 -2.13
N VAL A 156 7.48 -5.31 -2.83
CA VAL A 156 7.23 -5.21 -4.28
C VAL A 156 7.98 -6.32 -5.01
N GLY A 157 7.27 -7.07 -5.86
CA GLY A 157 7.84 -8.18 -6.64
C GLY A 157 8.12 -9.45 -5.84
N TYR A 158 7.52 -9.61 -4.65
CA TYR A 158 7.67 -10.84 -3.86
C TYR A 158 7.08 -12.07 -4.55
N THR A 159 5.83 -11.98 -5.04
CA THR A 159 5.16 -13.05 -5.76
C THR A 159 4.32 -12.49 -6.90
N ASP A 160 4.21 -13.29 -7.97
CA ASP A 160 3.30 -13.09 -9.09
C ASP A 160 1.99 -13.88 -8.93
N ASP A 161 1.89 -14.75 -7.92
CA ASP A 161 0.67 -15.51 -7.64
C ASP A 161 -0.27 -14.70 -6.73
N PRO A 162 -1.43 -14.23 -7.26
CA PRO A 162 -2.39 -13.49 -6.47
C PRO A 162 -2.97 -14.31 -5.30
N PHE A 163 -3.03 -15.64 -5.41
CA PHE A 163 -3.54 -16.49 -4.32
C PHE A 163 -2.54 -16.63 -3.18
N GLU A 164 -1.25 -16.79 -3.48
CA GLU A 164 -0.19 -16.74 -2.46
C GLU A 164 -0.20 -15.38 -1.74
N ALA A 165 -0.30 -14.29 -2.49
CA ALA A 165 -0.39 -12.95 -1.91
C ALA A 165 -1.63 -12.80 -1.01
N LEU A 166 -2.77 -13.35 -1.40
CA LEU A 166 -4.00 -13.37 -0.58
C LEU A 166 -3.82 -14.18 0.71
N GLU A 167 -3.24 -15.37 0.62
CA GLU A 167 -2.99 -16.24 1.77
C GLU A 167 -2.06 -15.58 2.79
N MET A 168 -0.99 -14.96 2.34
CA MET A 168 -0.02 -14.26 3.20
C MET A 168 -0.50 -12.91 3.72
N GLN A 169 -1.61 -12.39 3.24
CA GLN A 169 -2.08 -11.05 3.63
C GLN A 169 -3.43 -11.09 4.34
N ASP A 170 -4.20 -12.19 4.29
CA ASP A 170 -5.56 -12.22 4.86
C ASP A 170 -5.61 -11.76 6.31
N ASP A 171 -4.79 -12.35 7.18
CA ASP A 171 -4.78 -12.08 8.61
C ASP A 171 -4.24 -10.68 8.96
N LEU A 172 -3.17 -10.24 8.30
CA LEU A 172 -2.60 -8.90 8.44
C LEU A 172 -3.62 -7.83 8.03
N GLN A 173 -4.28 -8.01 6.88
CA GLN A 173 -5.22 -7.02 6.37
C GLN A 173 -6.48 -6.92 7.23
N ARG A 174 -6.87 -7.99 7.92
CA ARG A 174 -7.98 -8.00 8.88
C ARG A 174 -7.67 -7.26 10.19
N LYS A 175 -6.41 -6.86 10.44
CA LYS A 175 -6.07 -6.04 11.60
C LYS A 175 -6.46 -4.56 11.40
N TYR A 176 -6.59 -4.11 10.16
CA TYR A 176 -7.00 -2.74 9.86
C TYR A 176 -8.51 -2.58 10.06
N THR A 177 -8.90 -1.62 10.90
CA THR A 177 -10.30 -1.33 11.23
C THR A 177 -10.85 -0.11 10.48
N GLY A 178 -9.98 0.66 9.84
CA GLY A 178 -10.34 1.79 9.00
C GLY A 178 -10.42 1.41 7.53
N GLY A 179 -9.29 1.56 6.84
CA GLY A 179 -9.13 1.23 5.43
C GLY A 179 -7.92 0.36 5.21
N THR A 180 -8.08 -0.64 4.36
CA THR A 180 -6.97 -1.31 3.68
C THR A 180 -7.42 -1.76 2.31
N VAL A 181 -6.47 -2.02 1.42
CA VAL A 181 -6.71 -2.57 0.09
C VAL A 181 -5.56 -3.52 -0.24
N LEU A 182 -5.88 -4.72 -0.71
CA LEU A 182 -4.90 -5.59 -1.36
C LEU A 182 -5.03 -5.47 -2.87
N HIS A 183 -3.93 -5.11 -3.52
CA HIS A 183 -3.85 -5.02 -4.98
C HIS A 183 -3.41 -6.35 -5.57
N LEU A 184 -4.30 -7.00 -6.33
CA LEU A 184 -3.97 -8.17 -7.13
C LEU A 184 -3.50 -7.70 -8.50
N TYR A 185 -2.18 -7.53 -8.64
CA TYR A 185 -1.56 -7.19 -9.91
C TYR A 185 -1.52 -8.43 -10.80
N MET A 186 -2.16 -8.34 -11.96
CA MET A 186 -2.18 -9.45 -12.92
C MET A 186 -1.13 -9.19 -14.00
N ASN A 187 -0.23 -10.16 -14.23
CA ASN A 187 0.76 -10.08 -15.30
C ASN A 187 0.15 -10.13 -16.70
N GLU A 188 -1.07 -10.66 -16.81
CA GLU A 188 -1.80 -10.78 -18.07
C GLU A 188 -3.09 -9.96 -18.06
N ALA A 189 -3.66 -9.77 -19.25
CA ALA A 189 -5.01 -9.25 -19.37
C ALA A 189 -6.01 -10.27 -18.78
N VAL A 190 -7.05 -9.76 -18.13
CA VAL A 190 -8.15 -10.62 -17.70
C VAL A 190 -8.90 -11.11 -18.95
N SER A 191 -9.01 -12.43 -19.09
CA SER A 191 -9.50 -13.08 -20.32
C SER A 191 -10.96 -12.79 -20.63
N SER A 192 -11.81 -12.61 -19.61
CA SER A 192 -13.21 -12.22 -19.77
C SER A 192 -13.81 -11.62 -18.49
N ALA A 193 -14.97 -10.98 -18.62
CA ALA A 193 -15.73 -10.48 -17.47
C ALA A 193 -16.16 -11.61 -16.51
N GLU A 194 -16.50 -12.78 -17.04
CA GLU A 194 -16.84 -13.98 -16.26
C GLU A 194 -15.64 -14.47 -15.45
N ALA A 195 -14.45 -14.52 -16.06
CA ALA A 195 -13.22 -14.89 -15.37
C ALA A 195 -12.91 -13.91 -14.23
N CYS A 196 -13.06 -12.60 -14.46
CA CYS A 196 -12.91 -11.59 -13.42
C CYS A 196 -13.90 -11.79 -12.27
N ARG A 197 -15.18 -11.98 -12.60
CA ARG A 197 -16.26 -12.21 -11.64
C ARG A 197 -15.97 -13.44 -10.78
N ASP A 198 -15.53 -14.53 -11.40
CA ASP A 198 -15.29 -15.79 -10.69
C ASP A 198 -14.03 -15.70 -9.81
N LEU A 199 -13.00 -14.95 -10.22
CA LEU A 199 -11.85 -14.60 -9.38
C LEU A 199 -12.28 -13.80 -8.15
N VAL A 200 -13.07 -12.74 -8.34
CA VAL A 200 -13.58 -11.91 -7.23
C VAL A 200 -14.44 -12.75 -6.28
N ARG A 201 -15.37 -13.54 -6.83
CA ARG A 201 -16.21 -14.45 -6.02
C ARG A 201 -15.36 -15.41 -5.21
N LYS A 202 -14.42 -16.12 -5.86
CA LYS A 202 -13.55 -17.09 -5.18
C LYS A 202 -12.76 -16.40 -4.06
N THR A 203 -12.20 -15.23 -4.32
CA THR A 203 -11.45 -14.45 -3.34
C THR A 203 -12.31 -14.10 -2.12
N LEU A 204 -13.47 -13.48 -2.34
CA LEU A 204 -14.35 -13.04 -1.24
C LEU A 204 -15.05 -14.19 -0.50
N THR A 205 -15.13 -15.39 -1.10
CA THR A 205 -15.66 -16.59 -0.41
C THR A 205 -14.61 -17.33 0.42
N ARG A 206 -13.33 -17.28 0.03
CA ARG A 206 -12.25 -18.00 0.72
C ARG A 206 -11.54 -17.15 1.76
N PHE A 207 -11.43 -15.84 1.50
CA PHE A 207 -10.69 -14.90 2.32
C PHE A 207 -11.63 -13.91 2.99
N ARG A 208 -11.17 -13.32 4.09
CA ARG A 208 -11.91 -12.32 4.86
C ARG A 208 -11.31 -10.92 4.73
N LEU A 209 -10.43 -10.72 3.74
CA LEU A 209 -9.93 -9.41 3.34
C LEU A 209 -11.10 -8.44 3.08
N PRO A 210 -11.05 -7.22 3.62
CA PRO A 210 -12.17 -6.28 3.53
C PRO A 210 -12.30 -5.65 2.14
N TYR A 211 -11.19 -5.51 1.40
CA TYR A 211 -11.17 -4.86 0.11
C TYR A 211 -10.01 -5.35 -0.77
N ILE A 212 -10.34 -5.69 -2.01
CA ILE A 212 -9.39 -6.10 -3.04
C ILE A 212 -9.58 -5.25 -4.30
N THR A 213 -8.52 -5.15 -5.09
CA THR A 213 -8.61 -4.68 -6.48
C THR A 213 -7.96 -5.70 -7.40
N VAL A 214 -8.52 -5.85 -8.59
CA VAL A 214 -7.91 -6.65 -9.67
C VAL A 214 -7.36 -5.68 -10.70
N THR A 215 -6.04 -5.66 -10.85
CA THR A 215 -5.36 -4.70 -11.73
C THR A 215 -4.76 -5.47 -12.92
N PRO A 216 -5.48 -5.56 -14.06
CA PRO A 216 -4.96 -6.18 -15.27
C PRO A 216 -3.85 -5.35 -15.90
N THR A 217 -2.88 -6.02 -16.51
CA THR A 217 -1.86 -5.33 -17.30
C THR A 217 -2.40 -4.90 -18.66
N PHE A 218 -2.11 -3.67 -19.06
CA PHE A 218 -2.35 -3.13 -20.39
C PHE A 218 -1.18 -2.25 -20.81
N SER A 219 -1.03 -2.06 -22.13
CA SER A 219 0.04 -1.25 -22.71
C SER A 219 -0.55 -0.11 -23.54
N ILE A 220 0.14 1.02 -23.61
CA ILE A 220 -0.29 2.18 -24.41
C ILE A 220 0.71 2.39 -25.54
N CYS A 221 0.24 2.30 -26.78
CA CYS A 221 0.98 2.72 -27.95
C CYS A 221 0.68 4.19 -28.28
N PRO A 222 1.69 5.05 -28.51
CA PRO A 222 1.46 6.45 -28.92
C PRO A 222 0.68 6.60 -30.22
N LYS A 223 0.67 5.57 -31.08
CA LYS A 223 -0.05 5.55 -32.36
C LYS A 223 -1.41 4.86 -32.28
N HIS A 224 -1.45 3.66 -31.69
CA HIS A 224 -2.65 2.81 -31.72
C HIS A 224 -3.47 2.84 -30.42
N GLY A 225 -3.03 3.60 -29.42
CA GLY A 225 -3.70 3.71 -28.13
C GLY A 225 -3.61 2.44 -27.30
N TYR A 226 -4.73 2.07 -26.67
CA TYR A 226 -4.81 0.94 -25.74
C TYR A 226 -4.52 -0.41 -26.40
N LEU A 227 -3.72 -1.23 -25.72
CA LEU A 227 -3.40 -2.61 -26.06
C LEU A 227 -3.65 -3.49 -24.83
N SER A 228 -4.40 -4.57 -25.01
CA SER A 228 -4.66 -5.55 -23.95
C SER A 228 -3.40 -6.34 -23.61
N GLY A 229 -3.00 -6.41 -22.34
CA GLY A 229 -1.83 -7.14 -21.87
C GLY A 229 -0.53 -6.35 -21.90
N ARG A 230 0.57 -7.00 -21.49
CA ARG A 230 1.92 -6.44 -21.54
C ARG A 230 2.51 -6.57 -22.94
N HIS A 231 2.90 -5.44 -23.53
CA HIS A 231 3.55 -5.34 -24.83
C HIS A 231 4.70 -4.34 -24.71
N ASP A 232 5.93 -4.84 -24.69
CA ASP A 232 7.12 -3.98 -24.71
C ASP A 232 7.25 -3.24 -26.06
N PHE A 233 6.74 -3.84 -27.15
CA PHE A 233 6.61 -3.24 -28.48
C PHE A 233 5.19 -3.41 -29.02
N CYS A 234 4.67 -2.41 -29.74
CA CYS A 234 3.29 -2.46 -30.24
C CYS A 234 3.15 -3.46 -31.40
N PRO A 235 2.35 -4.54 -31.25
CA PRO A 235 2.20 -5.55 -32.30
C PRO A 235 1.54 -5.00 -33.56
N LYS A 236 0.72 -3.94 -33.44
CA LYS A 236 0.11 -3.25 -34.58
C LYS A 236 1.13 -2.41 -35.36
N CYS A 237 2.03 -1.70 -34.68
CA CYS A 237 3.14 -1.00 -35.33
C CYS A 237 4.04 -1.98 -36.08
N ASP A 238 4.38 -3.10 -35.44
CA ASP A 238 5.24 -4.12 -36.06
C ASP A 238 4.60 -4.71 -37.31
N ALA A 239 3.29 -5.04 -37.25
CA ALA A 239 2.56 -5.52 -38.41
C ALA A 239 2.57 -4.52 -39.58
N GLU A 240 2.38 -3.22 -39.31
CA GLU A 240 2.44 -2.17 -40.32
C GLU A 240 3.85 -2.02 -40.93
N LEU A 241 4.90 -2.09 -40.11
CA LEU A 241 6.29 -2.03 -40.57
C LEU A 241 6.64 -3.23 -41.46
N ILE A 242 6.22 -4.44 -41.06
CA ILE A 242 6.38 -5.67 -41.84
C ILE A 242 5.64 -5.55 -43.18
N ALA A 243 4.39 -5.07 -43.17
CA ALA A 243 3.61 -4.89 -44.39
C ALA A 243 4.26 -3.88 -45.35
N ARG A 244 4.78 -2.76 -44.83
CA ARG A 244 5.53 -1.76 -45.62
C ARG A 244 6.81 -2.35 -46.22
N LYS A 245 7.56 -3.13 -45.45
CA LYS A 245 8.78 -3.80 -45.93
C LYS A 245 8.47 -4.79 -47.06
N ARG A 246 7.43 -5.62 -46.91
CA ARG A 246 6.97 -6.55 -47.94
C ARG A 246 6.52 -5.84 -49.21
N ALA A 247 5.75 -4.77 -49.09
CA ALA A 247 5.30 -3.98 -50.24
C ALA A 247 6.47 -3.33 -51.01
N ARG A 248 7.49 -2.85 -50.28
CA ARG A 248 8.71 -2.30 -50.89
C ARG A 248 9.50 -3.37 -51.65
N GLN A 249 9.69 -4.54 -51.03
CA GLN A 249 10.40 -5.67 -51.66
C GLN A 249 9.69 -6.15 -52.93
N ALA A 250 8.35 -6.24 -52.92
CA ALA A 250 7.57 -6.61 -54.10
C ALA A 250 7.73 -5.60 -55.25
N LYS A 251 7.73 -4.29 -54.95
CA LYS A 251 7.99 -3.24 -55.95
C LYS A 251 9.41 -3.29 -56.51
N GLU A 252 10.41 -3.56 -55.68
CA GLU A 252 11.80 -3.70 -56.13
C GLU A 252 12.00 -4.95 -57.00
N ALA A 253 11.34 -6.07 -56.67
CA ALA A 253 11.36 -7.28 -57.49
C ALA A 253 10.69 -7.06 -58.86
N SER A 254 9.52 -6.41 -58.90
CA SER A 254 8.81 -6.10 -60.15
C SER A 254 9.55 -5.10 -61.05
N LYS A 255 10.49 -4.30 -60.51
CA LYS A 255 11.35 -3.42 -61.31
C LYS A 255 12.57 -4.12 -61.89
N ARG A 256 12.90 -5.32 -61.40
CA ARG A 256 14.05 -6.14 -61.84
C ARG A 256 13.65 -7.23 -62.83
N ALA A 257 12.36 -7.54 -62.94
CA ALA A 257 11.77 -8.39 -63.97
C ALA A 257 11.38 -7.54 -65.18
#